data_AF-A0A2H0LDH9-F1
#
_entry.id   AF-A0A2H0LDH9-F1
#
_cell.length_a   1.000
_cell.length_b   1.000
_cell.length_c   1.000
_cell.angle_alpha   90.00
_cell.angle_beta   90.00
_cell.angle_gamma   90.00
#
_symmetry.space_group_name_H-M   'P 1'
#
loop_
_entity.id
_entity.type
_entity.pdbx_description
1 polymer ?
#
loop_
_entity_poly.entity_id
_entity_poly.type
_entity_poly.pdbx_seq_one_letter_code
_entity_poly.pdbx_strand_id
1 'polypeptide(L)'
;MRRRGRVGWGPIICLTGLLTAGPLVCLPDRAWARTDSEAPPVVDERIEEIYLSVEEALRIAFPEAETIEHRPTALTPAQRKRVEAHAGRAADEPVLQVYVGRRAGQVTGYAVITEEIGMYKPITAIVVVTPEGVVREAAVMVYRESRG
;
A
#
# COMPACT_ATOMS: atom_id res chain seq x y z
N MET A 1 47.48 -0.02 -14.89
CA MET A 1 48.85 -0.49 -15.20
C MET A 1 48.82 -2.00 -15.33
N ARG A 2 49.54 -2.53 -16.33
CA ARG A 2 49.50 -3.90 -16.88
C ARG A 2 49.60 -5.03 -15.84
N ARG A 3 48.96 -6.17 -16.14
CA ARG A 3 49.70 -7.43 -16.39
C ARG A 3 48.88 -8.39 -17.26
N ARG A 4 49.33 -8.54 -18.51
CA ARG A 4 49.06 -9.68 -19.39
C ARG A 4 49.76 -10.91 -18.79
N GLY A 5 49.08 -12.05 -18.75
CA GLY A 5 49.67 -13.37 -18.54
C GLY A 5 49.33 -14.26 -19.74
N ARG A 6 50.26 -14.37 -20.68
CA ARG A 6 50.43 -15.51 -21.61
C ARG A 6 51.44 -16.43 -20.86
N VAL A 7 51.47 -17.76 -20.88
CA VAL A 7 51.59 -18.75 -21.98
C VAL A 7 51.56 -20.14 -21.30
N GLY A 8 51.14 -21.19 -22.01
CA GLY A 8 51.42 -22.57 -21.61
C GLY A 8 50.97 -23.57 -22.68
N TRP A 9 51.93 -24.05 -23.49
CA TRP A 9 51.76 -25.04 -24.54
C TRP A 9 51.84 -26.47 -23.99
N GLY A 10 51.05 -27.39 -24.56
CA GLY A 10 51.13 -28.85 -24.37
C GLY A 10 50.28 -29.55 -25.45
N PRO A 11 50.64 -30.77 -25.88
CA PRO A 11 51.04 -31.00 -27.26
C PRO A 11 49.94 -31.43 -28.24
N ILE A 12 50.28 -31.17 -29.49
CA ILE A 12 49.67 -31.64 -30.73
C ILE A 12 49.70 -33.18 -30.75
N ILE A 13 48.52 -33.79 -30.80
CA ILE A 13 48.37 -35.13 -31.36
C ILE A 13 47.58 -34.97 -32.66
N CYS A 14 48.33 -34.92 -33.76
CA CYS A 14 47.81 -35.17 -35.09
C CYS A 14 47.45 -36.66 -35.18
N LEU A 15 46.16 -36.98 -35.32
CA LEU A 15 45.77 -38.20 -36.02
C LEU A 15 44.92 -37.82 -37.22
N THR A 16 45.49 -38.14 -38.37
CA THR A 16 44.97 -38.02 -39.73
C THR A 16 43.64 -38.76 -39.90
N GLY A 17 42.60 -38.02 -40.28
CA GLY A 17 41.35 -38.55 -40.82
C GLY A 17 40.96 -37.72 -42.04
N LEU A 18 41.05 -38.32 -43.23
CA LEU A 18 40.84 -37.69 -44.52
C LEU A 18 39.34 -37.58 -44.85
N LEU A 19 38.94 -36.37 -45.25
CA LEU A 19 37.74 -35.93 -45.97
C LEU A 19 36.68 -36.95 -46.42
N THR A 20 35.41 -36.69 -46.06
CA THR A 20 34.36 -36.42 -47.06
C THR A 20 33.43 -35.31 -46.55
N ALA A 21 33.27 -34.28 -47.38
CA ALA A 21 32.38 -33.16 -47.17
C ALA A 21 31.00 -33.50 -47.74
N GLY A 22 29.95 -33.31 -46.95
CA GLY A 22 28.54 -33.42 -47.34
C GLY A 22 27.67 -32.89 -46.19
N PRO A 23 26.65 -32.06 -46.46
CA PRO A 23 26.36 -30.92 -45.60
C PRO A 23 25.72 -31.33 -44.28
N LEU A 24 26.29 -30.82 -43.20
CA LEU A 24 25.60 -30.63 -41.95
C LEU A 24 24.38 -29.76 -42.27
N VAL A 25 23.18 -30.33 -42.14
CA VAL A 25 21.94 -29.57 -42.08
C VAL A 25 22.04 -28.70 -40.83
N CYS A 26 22.57 -27.49 -40.99
CA CYS A 26 22.31 -26.39 -40.08
C CYS A 26 20.85 -26.01 -40.29
N LEU A 27 19.94 -26.71 -39.61
CA LEU A 27 18.71 -26.05 -39.19
C LEU A 27 19.18 -24.80 -38.46
N PRO A 28 18.87 -23.58 -38.93
CA PRO A 28 19.10 -22.42 -38.09
C PRO A 28 18.35 -22.72 -36.81
N ASP A 29 19.06 -22.66 -35.67
CA ASP A 29 18.42 -22.44 -34.38
C ASP A 29 17.30 -21.46 -34.66
N ARG A 30 16.06 -21.89 -34.43
CA ARG A 30 14.94 -20.97 -34.36
C ARG A 30 15.29 -20.07 -33.18
N ALA A 31 16.09 -19.05 -33.47
CA ALA A 31 16.19 -17.86 -32.67
C ALA A 31 14.74 -17.48 -32.46
N TRP A 32 14.28 -17.63 -31.23
CA TRP A 32 13.00 -17.10 -30.81
C TRP A 32 13.12 -15.61 -31.10
N ALA A 33 12.62 -15.21 -32.28
CA ALA A 33 12.33 -13.83 -32.57
C ALA A 33 11.38 -13.44 -31.44
N ARG A 34 11.92 -12.69 -30.49
CA ARG A 34 11.19 -12.13 -29.38
C ARG A 34 10.32 -11.04 -30.00
N THR A 35 9.23 -11.46 -30.63
CA THR A 35 8.18 -10.55 -31.06
C THR A 35 7.62 -9.92 -29.80
N ASP A 36 7.51 -8.61 -29.88
CA ASP A 36 6.73 -7.73 -29.05
C ASP A 36 7.29 -7.56 -27.63
N SER A 37 8.19 -6.58 -27.55
CA SER A 37 8.23 -5.65 -26.42
C SER A 37 6.88 -4.96 -26.29
N GLU A 38 5.84 -5.69 -25.91
CA GLU A 38 4.74 -5.05 -25.19
C GLU A 38 5.38 -4.53 -23.90
N ALA A 39 5.44 -3.21 -23.77
CA ALA A 39 5.66 -2.61 -22.47
C ALA A 39 4.68 -3.29 -21.50
N PRO A 40 5.12 -3.65 -20.28
CA PRO A 40 4.21 -4.23 -19.31
C PRO A 40 2.95 -3.37 -19.25
N PRO A 41 1.76 -3.96 -19.15
CA PRO A 41 0.53 -3.19 -19.07
C PRO A 41 0.75 -2.12 -18.00
N VAL A 42 0.47 -0.87 -18.35
CA VAL A 42 0.43 0.21 -17.36
C VAL A 42 -0.69 -0.18 -16.41
N VAL A 43 -0.32 -0.87 -15.34
CA VAL A 43 -1.23 -1.12 -14.22
C VAL A 43 -1.58 0.26 -13.71
N ASP A 44 -2.85 0.64 -13.81
CA ASP A 44 -3.29 1.86 -13.15
C ASP A 44 -3.16 1.60 -11.64
N GLU A 45 -2.02 1.99 -11.08
CA GLU A 45 -1.72 1.85 -9.65
C GLU A 45 -2.67 2.69 -8.77
N ARG A 46 -3.61 3.43 -9.36
CA ARG A 46 -4.59 4.28 -8.67
C ARG A 46 -5.94 3.56 -8.51
N ILE A 47 -5.92 2.33 -8.04
CA ILE A 47 -7.15 1.72 -7.51
C ILE A 47 -7.45 2.45 -6.19
N GLU A 48 -8.40 3.39 -6.24
CA GLU A 48 -8.99 4.06 -5.08
C GLU A 48 -10.48 3.76 -5.11
N GLU A 49 -10.94 2.98 -4.14
CA GLU A 49 -12.34 2.66 -3.95
C GLU A 49 -12.88 3.48 -2.77
N ILE A 50 -13.86 4.32 -3.05
CA ILE A 50 -14.55 5.14 -2.05
C ILE A 50 -15.84 4.40 -1.67
N TYR A 51 -15.86 3.83 -0.46
CA TYR A 51 -17.05 3.18 0.10
C TYR A 51 -17.99 4.15 0.78
N LEU A 52 -17.43 5.18 1.44
CA LEU A 52 -18.20 6.21 2.13
C LEU A 52 -17.55 7.58 1.90
N SER A 53 -18.35 8.54 1.44
CA SER A 53 -18.01 9.95 1.55
C SER A 53 -17.99 10.38 3.02
N VAL A 54 -17.33 11.52 3.32
CA VAL A 54 -17.34 12.12 4.67
C VAL A 54 -18.78 12.36 5.14
N GLU A 55 -19.66 12.85 4.28
CA GLU A 55 -21.05 13.12 4.64
C GLU A 55 -21.83 11.83 4.95
N GLU A 56 -21.67 10.77 4.16
CA GLU A 56 -22.28 9.45 4.43
C GLU A 56 -21.77 8.85 5.74
N ALA A 57 -20.45 8.89 5.94
CA ALA A 57 -19.81 8.40 7.16
C ALA A 57 -20.34 9.14 8.41
N LEU A 58 -20.49 10.47 8.33
CA LEU A 58 -21.01 11.27 9.44
C LEU A 58 -22.51 11.02 9.70
N ARG A 59 -23.31 10.76 8.66
CA ARG A 59 -24.72 10.34 8.83
C ARG A 59 -24.85 9.00 9.55
N ILE A 60 -23.96 8.04 9.24
CA ILE A 60 -23.88 6.75 9.94
C ILE A 60 -23.38 6.95 11.37
N ALA A 61 -22.41 7.84 11.58
CA ALA A 61 -21.86 8.14 12.90
C ALA A 61 -22.89 8.79 13.83
N PHE A 62 -23.75 9.67 13.30
CA PHE A 62 -24.63 10.52 14.09
C PHE A 62 -26.09 10.51 13.58
N PRO A 63 -26.80 9.36 13.63
CA PRO A 63 -28.16 9.25 13.08
C PRO A 63 -29.19 10.16 13.76
N GLU A 64 -28.93 10.56 15.00
CA GLU A 64 -29.83 11.42 15.79
C GLU A 64 -29.30 12.84 16.03
N ALA A 65 -28.13 13.21 15.48
CA ALA A 65 -27.60 14.55 15.71
C ALA A 65 -28.36 15.61 14.89
N GLU A 66 -28.63 16.73 15.55
CA GLU A 66 -29.13 17.96 14.93
C GLU A 66 -27.99 18.81 14.40
N THR A 67 -26.83 18.76 15.07
CA THR A 67 -25.61 19.46 14.63
C THR A 67 -24.40 18.56 14.76
N ILE A 68 -23.46 18.73 13.83
CA ILE A 68 -22.18 18.03 13.82
C ILE A 68 -21.09 19.10 13.80
N GLU A 69 -20.24 19.10 14.83
CA GLU A 69 -19.11 20.02 14.97
C GLU A 69 -17.83 19.31 14.56
N HIS A 70 -17.07 19.87 13.61
CA HIS A 70 -15.71 19.42 13.33
C HIS A 70 -14.74 20.09 14.30
N ARG A 71 -14.05 19.29 15.11
CA ARG A 71 -13.16 19.72 16.19
C ARG A 71 -11.79 19.02 16.09
N PRO A 72 -10.91 19.49 15.19
CA PRO A 72 -9.53 19.00 15.15
C PRO A 72 -8.87 19.09 16.54
N THR A 73 -8.35 17.98 17.04
CA THR A 73 -7.84 17.87 18.41
C THR A 73 -6.37 17.47 18.41
N ALA A 74 -5.51 18.39 18.87
CA ALA A 74 -4.09 18.10 19.06
C ALA A 74 -3.87 17.34 20.39
N LEU A 75 -3.06 16.29 20.34
CA LEU A 75 -2.69 15.54 21.54
C LEU A 75 -1.52 16.21 22.27
N THR A 76 -1.70 16.51 23.55
CA THR A 76 -0.57 16.89 24.43
C THR A 76 0.43 15.73 24.52
N PRO A 77 1.71 15.99 24.88
CA PRO A 77 2.70 14.91 25.04
C PRO A 77 2.26 13.82 26.03
N ALA A 78 1.58 14.20 27.12
CA ALA A 78 1.06 13.26 28.10
C ALA A 78 -0.11 12.42 27.56
N GLN A 79 -1.00 13.00 26.75
CA GLN A 79 -2.08 12.26 26.09
C GLN A 79 -1.54 11.31 25.03
N ARG A 80 -0.60 11.78 24.18
CA ARG A 80 0.07 10.97 23.17
C ARG A 80 0.68 9.72 23.79
N LYS A 81 1.48 9.87 24.84
CA LYS A 81 2.09 8.74 25.54
C LYS A 81 1.07 7.73 26.08
N ARG A 82 -0.09 8.19 26.56
CA ARG A 82 -1.17 7.27 27.00
C ARG A 82 -1.79 6.54 25.83
N VAL A 83 -2.07 7.22 24.72
CA VAL A 83 -2.62 6.60 23.50
C VAL A 83 -1.66 5.52 23.01
N GLU A 84 -0.38 5.85 22.87
CA GLU A 84 0.66 4.92 22.43
C GLU A 84 0.77 3.68 23.33
N ALA A 85 0.70 3.87 24.65
CA ALA A 85 0.73 2.78 25.61
C ALA A 85 -0.47 1.82 25.48
N HIS A 86 -1.66 2.33 25.14
CA HIS A 86 -2.84 1.51 24.93
C HIS A 86 -2.88 0.88 23.53
N ALA A 87 -2.42 1.61 22.51
CA ALA A 87 -2.42 1.17 21.12
C ALA A 87 -1.28 0.18 20.81
N GLY A 88 -0.21 0.18 21.60
CA GLY A 88 0.97 -0.65 21.34
C GLY A 88 1.81 -0.20 20.14
N ARG A 89 1.56 1.02 19.63
CA ARG A 89 2.28 1.63 18.50
C ARG A 89 2.44 3.14 18.72
N ALA A 90 3.29 3.77 17.93
CA ALA A 90 3.38 5.22 17.87
C ALA A 90 2.05 5.83 17.39
N ALA A 91 1.68 6.97 17.95
CA ALA A 91 0.62 7.80 17.40
C ALA A 91 1.32 8.80 16.47
N ASP A 92 1.24 8.59 15.17
CA ASP A 92 1.96 9.41 14.20
C ASP A 92 1.18 10.67 13.84
N GLU A 93 -0.13 10.68 14.13
CA GLU A 93 -1.01 11.82 13.88
C GLU A 93 -0.78 12.92 14.93
N PRO A 94 -0.39 14.14 14.52
CA PRO A 94 -0.27 15.28 15.45
C PRO A 94 -1.64 15.81 15.88
N VAL A 95 -2.64 15.71 15.00
CA VAL A 95 -3.99 16.24 15.16
C VAL A 95 -4.99 15.18 14.71
N LEU A 96 -5.93 14.82 15.59
CA LEU A 96 -7.03 13.91 15.29
C LEU A 96 -8.19 14.70 14.67
N GLN A 97 -8.76 14.18 13.58
CA GLN A 97 -9.96 14.76 12.94
C GLN A 97 -11.20 14.28 13.69
N VAL A 98 -11.53 14.96 14.79
CA VAL A 98 -12.67 14.62 15.64
C VAL A 98 -13.92 15.36 15.18
N TYR A 99 -15.05 14.66 15.16
CA TYR A 99 -16.38 15.20 14.96
C TYR A 99 -17.23 14.94 16.20
N VAL A 100 -18.08 15.89 16.56
CA VAL A 100 -18.95 15.81 17.74
C VAL A 100 -20.40 15.96 17.28
N GLY A 101 -21.18 14.90 17.43
CA GLY A 101 -22.62 14.95 17.21
C GLY A 101 -23.33 15.55 18.42
N ARG A 102 -24.29 16.44 18.19
CA ARG A 102 -25.12 17.04 19.24
C ARG A 102 -26.59 17.02 18.89
N ARG A 103 -27.43 16.86 19.91
CA ARG A 103 -28.89 16.96 19.83
C ARG A 103 -29.39 17.69 21.07
N ALA A 104 -30.22 18.71 20.91
CA ALA A 104 -30.69 19.54 22.03
C ALA A 104 -29.56 20.03 22.96
N GLY A 105 -28.39 20.33 22.39
CA GLY A 105 -27.19 20.77 23.12
C GLY A 105 -26.37 19.66 23.80
N GLN A 106 -26.89 18.44 23.90
CA GLN A 106 -26.19 17.29 24.49
C GLN A 106 -25.35 16.56 23.43
N VAL A 107 -24.22 15.98 23.84
CA VAL A 107 -23.37 15.17 22.96
C VAL A 107 -24.03 13.81 22.75
N THR A 108 -24.24 13.44 21.48
CA THR A 108 -24.79 12.14 21.09
C THR A 108 -23.71 11.13 20.71
N GLY A 109 -22.49 11.60 20.46
CA GLY A 109 -21.30 10.77 20.28
C GLY A 109 -20.13 11.54 19.69
N TYR A 110 -19.07 10.80 19.41
CA TYR A 110 -17.87 11.28 18.75
C TYR A 110 -17.54 10.42 17.54
N ALA A 111 -16.86 10.98 16.55
CA ALA A 111 -16.28 10.23 15.46
C ALA A 111 -14.88 10.73 15.17
N VAL A 112 -13.97 9.84 14.79
CA VAL A 112 -12.60 10.18 14.40
C VAL A 112 -12.37 9.62 13.01
N ILE A 113 -12.01 10.47 12.06
CA ILE A 113 -11.51 10.04 10.75
C ILE A 113 -9.98 9.96 10.86
N THR A 114 -9.43 8.81 10.50
CA THR A 114 -7.99 8.51 10.60
C THR A 114 -7.50 7.77 9.37
N GLU A 115 -6.20 7.82 9.15
CA GLU A 115 -5.50 7.05 8.11
C GLU A 115 -4.71 5.94 8.79
N GLU A 116 -4.87 4.70 8.32
CA GLU A 116 -4.10 3.56 8.82
C GLU A 116 -3.29 2.95 7.67
N ILE A 117 -2.00 2.72 7.90
CA ILE A 117 -1.13 2.11 6.88
C ILE A 117 -1.50 0.63 6.76
N GLY A 118 -2.01 0.24 5.58
CA GLY A 118 -2.24 -1.14 5.21
C GLY A 118 -0.95 -1.88 4.88
N MET A 119 -1.00 -2.79 3.91
CA MET A 119 0.20 -3.50 3.45
C MET A 119 1.15 -2.57 2.70
N TYR A 120 0.60 -1.67 1.90
CA TYR A 120 1.35 -0.77 1.01
C TYR A 120 0.83 0.67 1.03
N LYS A 121 -0.44 0.91 1.34
CA LYS A 121 -1.08 2.22 1.20
C LYS A 121 -2.00 2.57 2.37
N PRO A 122 -2.26 3.87 2.60
CA PRO A 122 -3.15 4.31 3.66
C PRO A 122 -4.63 3.98 3.35
N ILE A 123 -5.33 3.52 4.38
CA ILE A 123 -6.76 3.26 4.42
C ILE A 123 -7.40 4.38 5.25
N THR A 124 -8.36 5.10 4.67
CA THR A 124 -9.14 6.09 5.42
C THR A 124 -10.27 5.37 6.13
N ALA A 125 -10.35 5.50 7.45
CA ALA A 125 -11.41 4.91 8.25
C ALA A 125 -12.06 5.94 9.18
N ILE A 126 -13.31 5.70 9.53
CA ILE A 126 -14.01 6.41 10.60
C ILE A 126 -14.22 5.47 11.79
N VAL A 127 -13.94 5.95 12.99
CA VAL A 127 -14.24 5.26 14.25
C VAL A 127 -15.27 6.07 15.00
N VAL A 128 -16.39 5.44 15.34
CA VAL A 128 -17.52 6.06 16.05
C VAL A 128 -17.52 5.61 17.50
N VAL A 129 -17.64 6.58 18.40
CA VAL A 129 -17.52 6.40 19.85
C VAL A 129 -18.75 6.99 20.51
N THR A 130 -19.35 6.26 21.45
CA THR A 130 -20.50 6.74 22.23
C THR A 130 -20.08 7.88 23.18
N PRO A 131 -21.02 8.66 23.74
CA PRO A 131 -20.71 9.68 24.75
C PRO A 131 -19.94 9.13 25.96
N GLU A 132 -20.11 7.84 26.28
CA GLU A 132 -19.46 7.13 27.38
C GLU A 132 -18.03 6.68 27.03
N GLY A 133 -17.57 6.90 25.79
CA GLY A 133 -16.22 6.53 25.36
C GLY A 133 -16.10 5.09 24.85
N VAL A 134 -17.21 4.42 24.55
CA VAL A 134 -17.21 3.05 24.00
C VAL A 134 -17.21 3.10 22.48
N VAL A 135 -16.40 2.29 21.82
CA VAL A 135 -16.44 2.17 20.35
C VAL A 135 -17.77 1.52 19.95
N ARG A 136 -18.58 2.26 19.20
CA ARG A 136 -19.85 1.77 18.65
C ARG A 136 -19.64 1.08 17.31
N GLU A 137 -18.79 1.65 16.46
CA GLU A 137 -18.62 1.23 15.08
C GLU A 137 -17.26 1.69 14.53
N ALA A 138 -16.73 0.96 13.56
CA ALA A 138 -15.63 1.42 12.72
C ALA A 138 -15.93 1.02 11.27
N ALA A 139 -15.70 1.94 10.32
CA ALA A 139 -16.00 1.71 8.92
C ALA A 139 -14.87 2.24 8.02
N VAL A 140 -14.58 1.50 6.95
CA VAL A 140 -13.65 1.94 5.90
C VAL A 140 -14.38 2.95 5.02
N MET A 141 -13.74 4.10 4.78
CA MET A 141 -14.24 5.15 3.91
C MET A 141 -13.59 5.07 2.53
N VAL A 142 -12.27 4.97 2.50
CA VAL A 142 -11.48 4.93 1.27
C VAL A 142 -10.41 3.86 1.37
N TYR A 143 -10.37 2.97 0.38
CA TYR A 143 -9.40 1.89 0.28
C TYR A 143 -8.59 2.03 -1.00
N ARG A 144 -7.26 2.01 -0.88
CA ARG A 144 -6.33 2.39 -1.97
C ARG A 144 -5.44 1.26 -2.47
N GLU A 145 -5.65 0.05 -1.94
CA GLU A 145 -4.84 -1.11 -2.32
C GLU A 145 -5.49 -1.90 -3.45
N SER A 146 -4.65 -2.56 -4.24
CA SER A 146 -5.08 -3.23 -5.47
C SER A 146 -5.89 -4.51 -5.22
N ARG A 147 -5.77 -5.11 -4.02
CA ARG A 147 -6.59 -6.16 -3.37
C ARG A 147 -5.83 -6.63 -2.12
N GLY A 148 -6.55 -7.08 -1.09
CA GLY A 148 -6.01 -7.83 0.06
C GLY A 148 -6.01 -9.35 -0.17
#